data_AF-A0A809RED9-F1
#
_entry.id   AF-A0A809RED9-F1
#
_cell.length_a   1.000
_cell.length_b   1.000
_cell.length_c   1.000
_cell.angle_alpha   90.00
_cell.angle_beta   90.00
_cell.angle_gamma   90.00
#
_symmetry.space_group_name_H-M   'P 1'
#
loop_
_entity.id
_entity.type
_entity.pdbx_description
1 polymer ?
#
loop_
_entity_poly.entity_id
_entity_poly.type
_entity_poly.pdbx_seq_one_letter_code
_entity_poly.pdbx_strand_id
1 'polypeptide(L)'
;MTARRPYEELTDLEKVQKQWHKLSGLHTREEWSAAIVRAATAAEIAANFAIRREFELNSEFDSEFVDSLLRWANGLAGKLDRLLIPLSETDKTKYKKMKTLKKVAGEINTKRNAIAHQGEFCNEDEAQAAIAQAKEFISILVQIYDPKFVLKTRKR
;
A
#
# COMPACT_ATOMS: atom_id res chain seq x y z
N MET A 1 5.46 12.51 -29.42
CA MET A 1 5.48 11.56 -28.28
C MET A 1 5.12 12.35 -27.03
N THR A 2 4.00 12.07 -26.38
CA THR A 2 3.63 12.74 -25.13
C THR A 2 4.62 12.33 -24.05
N ALA A 3 5.33 13.31 -23.46
CA ALA A 3 6.21 13.08 -22.33
C ALA A 3 5.39 12.42 -21.20
N ARG A 4 5.85 11.27 -20.72
CA ARG A 4 5.20 10.59 -19.60
C ARG A 4 5.37 11.47 -18.36
N ARG A 5 4.27 11.76 -17.64
CA ARG A 5 4.33 12.48 -16.36
C ARG A 5 5.37 11.83 -15.43
N PRO A 6 6.26 12.62 -14.80
CA PRO A 6 7.14 12.18 -13.73
C PRO A 6 6.41 11.36 -12.67
N TYR A 7 7.11 10.46 -12.00
CA TYR A 7 6.48 9.56 -11.01
C TYR A 7 5.96 10.35 -9.81
N GLU A 8 6.65 11.42 -9.47
CA GLU A 8 6.41 12.32 -8.34
C GLU A 8 5.04 13.01 -8.49
N GLU A 9 4.69 13.40 -9.72
CA GLU A 9 3.44 14.08 -10.09
C GLU A 9 2.21 13.15 -10.18
N LEU A 10 2.39 11.84 -9.97
CA LEU A 10 1.29 10.90 -10.01
C LEU A 10 0.51 10.93 -8.70
N THR A 11 -0.80 10.73 -8.80
CA THR A 11 -1.66 10.47 -7.64
C THR A 11 -1.27 9.17 -6.94
N ASP A 12 -1.66 9.01 -5.67
CA ASP A 12 -1.35 7.79 -4.92
C ASP A 12 -1.92 6.52 -5.61
N LEU A 13 -3.15 6.58 -6.14
CA LEU A 13 -3.75 5.45 -6.87
C LEU A 13 -3.02 5.14 -8.19
N GLU A 14 -2.54 6.15 -8.91
CA GLU A 14 -1.70 5.95 -10.09
C GLU A 14 -0.35 5.31 -9.72
N LYS A 15 0.24 5.73 -8.60
CA LYS A 15 1.48 5.13 -8.06
C LYS A 15 1.26 3.68 -7.66
N VAL A 16 0.15 3.36 -6.97
CA VAL A 16 -0.27 1.98 -6.66
C VAL A 16 -0.34 1.14 -7.93
N GLN A 17 -1.05 1.63 -8.97
CA GLN A 17 -1.18 0.90 -10.23
C GLN A 17 0.14 0.73 -10.96
N LYS A 18 1.03 1.74 -10.95
CA LYS A 18 2.37 1.61 -11.55
C LYS A 18 3.23 0.59 -10.83
N GLN A 19 3.22 0.56 -9.50
CA GLN A 19 3.93 -0.47 -8.74
C GLN A 19 3.36 -1.86 -9.04
N TRP A 20 2.05 -1.99 -9.09
CA TRP A 20 1.37 -3.27 -9.37
C TRP A 20 1.63 -3.79 -10.78
N HIS A 21 1.64 -2.90 -11.77
CA HIS A 21 1.98 -3.23 -13.15
C HIS A 21 3.43 -3.70 -13.27
N LYS A 22 4.37 -3.01 -12.57
CA LYS A 22 5.78 -3.39 -12.58
C LYS A 22 6.03 -4.70 -11.84
N LEU A 23 5.35 -4.93 -10.72
CA LEU A 23 5.32 -6.20 -9.99
C LEU A 23 4.92 -7.35 -10.89
N SER A 24 3.87 -7.18 -11.71
CA SER A 24 3.38 -8.23 -12.61
C SER A 24 4.50 -8.71 -13.56
N GLY A 25 5.35 -7.80 -14.05
CA GLY A 25 6.48 -8.16 -14.90
C GLY A 25 7.71 -8.72 -14.17
N LEU A 26 7.84 -8.50 -12.86
CA LEU A 26 8.88 -9.14 -12.05
C LEU A 26 8.52 -10.59 -11.75
N HIS A 27 7.25 -10.82 -11.39
CA HIS A 27 6.72 -12.16 -11.15
C HIS A 27 6.85 -13.07 -12.38
N THR A 28 6.71 -12.53 -13.60
CA THR A 28 6.92 -13.34 -14.81
C THR A 28 8.39 -13.66 -15.12
N ARG A 29 9.34 -12.99 -14.46
CA ARG A 29 10.79 -13.17 -14.66
C ARG A 29 11.46 -13.82 -13.46
N GLU A 30 10.66 -14.44 -12.59
CA GLU A 30 11.14 -15.15 -11.39
C GLU A 30 11.91 -14.26 -10.41
N GLU A 31 11.72 -12.93 -10.49
CA GLU A 31 12.32 -11.97 -9.56
C GLU A 31 11.46 -11.85 -8.29
N TRP A 32 11.32 -12.96 -7.54
CA TRP A 32 10.40 -13.14 -6.41
C TRP A 32 10.56 -12.09 -5.32
N SER A 33 11.79 -11.91 -4.83
CA SER A 33 12.10 -10.96 -3.75
C SER A 33 11.74 -9.52 -4.15
N ALA A 34 12.07 -9.13 -5.38
CA ALA A 34 11.75 -7.81 -5.91
C ALA A 34 10.23 -7.63 -6.08
N ALA A 35 9.51 -8.68 -6.49
CA ALA A 35 8.05 -8.64 -6.61
C ALA A 35 7.38 -8.40 -5.25
N ILE A 36 7.83 -9.08 -4.19
CA ILE A 36 7.33 -8.88 -2.82
C ILE A 36 7.59 -7.45 -2.33
N VAL A 37 8.80 -6.92 -2.53
CA VAL A 37 9.13 -5.54 -2.13
C VAL A 37 8.24 -4.52 -2.82
N ARG A 38 7.93 -4.72 -4.11
CA ARG A 38 6.97 -3.86 -4.83
C ARG A 38 5.54 -4.00 -4.32
N ALA A 39 5.12 -5.21 -3.96
CA ALA A 39 3.79 -5.46 -3.41
C ALA A 39 3.60 -4.70 -2.10
N ALA A 40 4.59 -4.79 -1.21
CA ALA A 40 4.62 -4.06 0.05
C ALA A 40 4.66 -2.54 -0.15
N THR A 41 5.42 -2.06 -1.14
CA THR A 41 5.45 -0.63 -1.50
C THR A 41 4.09 -0.15 -1.99
N ALA A 42 3.38 -0.93 -2.82
CA ALA A 42 2.04 -0.60 -3.28
C ALA A 42 1.04 -0.56 -2.12
N ALA A 43 1.14 -1.50 -1.15
CA ALA A 43 0.34 -1.50 0.07
C ALA A 43 0.59 -0.23 0.91
N GLU A 44 1.85 0.19 1.02
CA GLU A 44 2.23 1.41 1.74
C GLU A 44 1.66 2.68 1.09
N ILE A 45 1.67 2.77 -0.24
CA ILE A 45 1.09 3.89 -0.97
C ILE A 45 -0.45 3.88 -0.86
N ALA A 46 -1.09 2.70 -0.84
CA ALA A 46 -2.53 2.60 -0.58
C ALA A 46 -2.89 3.13 0.83
N ALA A 47 -2.02 2.92 1.82
CA ALA A 47 -2.18 3.53 3.14
C ALA A 47 -2.04 5.06 3.11
N ASN A 48 -1.10 5.61 2.32
CA ASN A 48 -1.02 7.07 2.12
C ASN A 48 -2.34 7.63 1.56
N PHE A 49 -2.88 6.98 0.51
CA PHE A 49 -4.14 7.38 -0.09
C PHE A 49 -5.27 7.42 0.96
N ALA A 50 -5.43 6.35 1.73
CA ALA A 50 -6.46 6.27 2.76
C ALA A 50 -6.29 7.36 3.84
N ILE A 51 -5.05 7.64 4.27
CA ILE A 51 -4.78 8.69 5.26
C ILE A 51 -5.14 10.07 4.71
N ARG A 52 -4.75 10.37 3.47
CA ARG A 52 -5.11 11.63 2.83
C ARG A 52 -6.63 11.79 2.75
N ARG A 53 -7.35 10.73 2.39
CA ARG A 53 -8.82 10.74 2.38
C ARG A 53 -9.42 10.99 3.76
N GLU A 54 -8.87 10.42 4.83
CA GLU A 54 -9.35 10.70 6.18
C GLU A 54 -9.13 12.16 6.58
N PHE A 55 -7.98 12.75 6.26
CA PHE A 55 -7.74 14.17 6.55
C PHE A 55 -8.62 15.08 5.67
N GLU A 56 -8.77 14.79 4.38
CA GLU A 56 -9.68 15.54 3.50
C GLU A 56 -11.14 15.52 3.99
N LEU A 57 -11.58 14.44 4.64
CA LEU A 57 -12.95 14.30 5.14
C LEU A 57 -13.17 14.91 6.52
N ASN A 58 -12.14 14.98 7.35
CA ASN A 58 -12.28 15.28 8.79
C ASN A 58 -11.42 16.46 9.28
N SER A 59 -10.64 17.11 8.42
CA SER A 59 -9.83 18.28 8.79
C SER A 59 -9.65 19.27 7.64
N GLU A 60 -9.00 20.40 7.94
CA GLU A 60 -8.63 21.44 6.97
C GLU A 60 -7.11 21.53 6.79
N PHE A 61 -6.38 20.45 7.11
CA PHE A 61 -4.93 20.45 7.01
C PHE A 61 -4.47 20.52 5.56
N ASP A 62 -3.46 21.35 5.31
CA ASP A 62 -2.82 21.40 4.01
C ASP A 62 -2.04 20.11 3.71
N SER A 63 -1.74 19.91 2.43
CA SER A 63 -1.05 18.72 1.94
C SER A 63 0.38 18.59 2.48
N GLU A 64 1.07 19.69 2.77
CA GLU A 64 2.46 19.67 3.25
C GLU A 64 2.53 19.16 4.69
N PHE A 65 1.60 19.60 5.53
CA PHE A 65 1.44 19.08 6.88
C PHE A 65 1.08 17.60 6.87
N VAL A 66 0.11 17.18 6.04
CA VAL A 66 -0.24 15.75 5.91
C VAL A 66 0.98 14.94 5.43
N ASP A 67 1.79 15.46 4.50
CA ASP A 67 3.03 14.82 4.06
C ASP A 67 4.07 14.68 5.18
N SER A 68 4.15 15.67 6.07
CA SER A 68 4.98 15.58 7.28
C SER A 68 4.54 14.43 8.19
N LEU A 69 3.23 14.26 8.40
CA LEU A 69 2.67 13.16 9.20
C LEU A 69 2.92 11.80 8.55
N LEU A 70 2.75 11.68 7.23
CA LEU A 70 3.04 10.46 6.49
C LEU A 70 4.51 10.04 6.61
N ARG A 71 5.44 11.00 6.55
CA ARG A 71 6.88 10.77 6.77
C ARG A 71 7.17 10.35 8.20
N TRP A 72 6.59 11.03 9.18
CA TRP A 72 6.74 10.71 10.59
C TRP A 72 6.21 9.31 10.95
N ALA A 73 5.08 8.90 10.35
CA ALA A 73 4.50 7.60 10.59
C ALA A 73 5.46 6.46 10.19
N ASN A 74 6.22 6.64 9.10
CA ASN A 74 7.26 5.77 8.58
C ASN A 74 6.84 4.30 8.33
N GLY A 75 6.80 3.91 7.06
CA GLY A 75 6.46 2.56 6.64
C GLY A 75 4.99 2.18 6.85
N LEU A 76 4.63 0.98 6.42
CA LEU A 76 3.23 0.53 6.44
C LEU A 76 2.68 0.39 7.87
N ALA A 77 3.42 -0.27 8.76
CA ALA A 77 2.96 -0.50 10.14
C ALA A 77 2.67 0.81 10.87
N GLY A 78 3.58 1.79 10.78
CA GLY A 78 3.39 3.08 11.43
C GLY A 78 2.25 3.89 10.84
N LYS A 79 1.98 3.78 9.53
CA LYS A 79 0.81 4.41 8.89
C LYS A 79 -0.51 3.87 9.42
N LEU A 80 -0.61 2.56 9.69
CA LEU A 80 -1.80 2.01 10.34
C LEU A 80 -1.88 2.44 11.81
N ASP A 81 -0.82 2.21 12.57
CA ASP A 81 -0.86 2.34 14.03
C ASP A 81 -0.97 3.76 14.53
N ARG A 82 -0.29 4.69 13.85
CA ARG A 82 -0.17 6.08 14.30
C ARG A 82 -1.19 7.00 13.65
N LEU A 83 -1.76 6.62 12.51
CA LEU A 83 -2.65 7.48 11.72
C LEU A 83 -3.99 6.81 11.42
N LEU A 84 -4.06 5.77 10.58
CA LEU A 84 -5.35 5.25 10.11
C LEU A 84 -6.25 4.70 11.21
N ILE A 85 -5.69 3.95 12.17
CA ILE A 85 -6.49 3.40 13.27
C ILE A 85 -7.07 4.54 14.14
N PRO A 86 -6.25 5.48 14.66
CA PRO A 86 -6.76 6.64 15.38
C PRO A 86 -7.80 7.46 14.60
N LEU A 87 -7.54 7.75 13.31
CA LEU A 87 -8.46 8.52 12.47
C LEU A 87 -9.81 7.82 12.28
N SER A 88 -9.85 6.49 12.38
CA SER A 88 -11.07 5.70 12.21
C SER A 88 -11.89 5.49 13.48
N GLU A 89 -11.44 5.94 14.66
CA GLU A 89 -12.08 5.64 15.96
C GLU A 89 -13.53 6.11 16.08
N THR A 90 -13.87 7.20 15.38
CA THR A 90 -15.23 7.78 15.38
C THR A 90 -16.23 6.93 14.60
N ASP A 91 -15.77 6.08 13.66
CA ASP A 91 -16.58 5.12 12.92
C ASP A 91 -16.23 3.68 13.33
N LYS A 92 -17.08 3.08 14.17
CA LYS A 92 -16.89 1.71 14.68
C LYS A 92 -16.70 0.65 13.58
N THR A 93 -17.37 0.82 12.45
CA THR A 93 -17.28 -0.14 11.33
C THR A 93 -15.93 -0.02 10.66
N LYS A 94 -15.51 1.23 10.36
CA LYS A 94 -14.22 1.51 9.76
C LYS A 94 -13.07 1.12 10.70
N TYR A 95 -13.17 1.44 11.98
CA TYR A 95 -12.20 1.06 13.01
C TYR A 95 -11.96 -0.45 13.06
N LYS A 96 -13.03 -1.25 13.04
CA LYS A 96 -12.92 -2.71 13.02
C LYS A 96 -12.19 -3.20 11.78
N LYS A 97 -12.49 -2.64 10.60
CA LYS A 97 -11.78 -2.96 9.34
C LYS A 97 -10.30 -2.59 9.43
N MET A 98 -9.95 -1.41 9.95
CA MET A 98 -8.56 -0.98 10.11
C MET A 98 -7.77 -1.90 11.06
N LYS A 99 -8.40 -2.36 12.15
CA LYS A 99 -7.78 -3.36 13.04
C LYS A 99 -7.53 -4.70 12.35
N THR A 100 -8.45 -5.17 11.51
CA THR A 100 -8.21 -6.38 10.72
C THR A 100 -7.07 -6.18 9.72
N LEU A 101 -7.06 -5.05 9.02
CA LEU A 101 -6.01 -4.69 8.05
C LEU A 101 -4.64 -4.52 8.70
N LYS A 102 -4.57 -4.08 9.97
CA LYS A 102 -3.31 -3.99 10.73
C LYS A 102 -2.57 -5.32 10.78
N LYS A 103 -3.28 -6.43 11.02
CA LYS A 103 -2.65 -7.76 11.09
C LYS A 103 -2.00 -8.10 9.75
N VAL A 104 -2.74 -7.92 8.66
CA VAL A 104 -2.29 -8.16 7.29
C VAL A 104 -1.08 -7.27 6.94
N ALA A 105 -1.14 -5.99 7.32
CA ALA A 105 -0.03 -5.06 7.14
C ALA A 105 1.24 -5.45 7.91
N GLY A 106 1.08 -6.01 9.11
CA GLY A 106 2.19 -6.56 9.89
C GLY A 106 2.91 -7.69 9.15
N GLU A 107 2.15 -8.62 8.58
CA GLU A 107 2.69 -9.76 7.82
C GLU A 107 3.42 -9.29 6.54
N ILE A 108 2.82 -8.36 5.79
CA ILE A 108 3.46 -7.72 4.61
C ILE A 108 4.77 -7.04 5.00
N ASN A 109 4.77 -6.26 6.08
CA ASN A 109 5.94 -5.50 6.52
C ASN A 109 7.07 -6.42 7.00
N THR A 110 6.73 -7.50 7.71
CA THR A 110 7.69 -8.50 8.17
C THR A 110 8.39 -9.16 6.98
N LYS A 111 7.66 -9.69 5.99
CA LYS A 111 8.28 -10.35 4.83
C LYS A 111 9.12 -9.37 4.00
N ARG A 112 8.64 -8.14 3.80
CA ARG A 112 9.42 -7.09 3.10
C ARG A 112 10.72 -6.77 3.84
N ASN A 113 10.69 -6.68 5.17
CA ASN A 113 11.88 -6.38 5.96
C ASN A 113 12.89 -7.52 5.95
N ALA A 114 12.42 -8.78 6.01
CA ALA A 114 13.32 -9.92 5.92
C ALA A 114 14.07 -9.96 4.58
N ILE A 115 13.37 -9.67 3.48
CA ILE A 115 13.99 -9.58 2.16
C ILE A 115 14.93 -8.37 2.05
N ALA A 116 14.45 -7.17 2.37
CA ALA A 116 15.16 -5.93 2.09
C ALA A 116 16.33 -5.66 3.05
N HIS A 117 16.23 -6.12 4.31
CA HIS A 117 17.21 -5.82 5.36
C HIS A 117 17.96 -7.05 5.86
N GLN A 118 17.39 -8.25 5.77
CA GLN A 118 18.03 -9.49 6.24
C GLN A 118 18.56 -10.36 5.09
N GLY A 119 18.30 -9.98 3.83
CA GLY A 119 18.79 -10.70 2.65
C GLY A 119 18.07 -12.02 2.39
N GLU A 120 16.86 -12.18 2.92
CA GLU A 120 16.08 -13.41 2.74
C GLU A 120 15.73 -13.63 1.25
N PHE A 121 16.02 -14.83 0.76
CA PHE A 121 15.54 -15.31 -0.53
C PHE A 121 14.14 -15.87 -0.38
N CYS A 122 13.32 -15.75 -1.42
CA CYS A 122 11.99 -16.33 -1.45
C CYS A 122 11.78 -17.15 -2.72
N ASN A 123 10.89 -18.13 -2.60
CA ASN A 123 10.46 -18.96 -3.72
C ASN A 123 9.15 -18.42 -4.33
N GLU A 124 8.67 -19.08 -5.38
CA GLU A 124 7.45 -18.69 -6.08
C GLU A 124 6.22 -18.73 -5.17
N ASP A 125 6.04 -19.79 -4.37
CA ASP A 125 4.88 -19.96 -3.49
C ASP A 125 4.80 -18.84 -2.43
N GLU A 126 5.94 -18.51 -1.82
CA GLU A 126 6.03 -17.41 -0.85
C GLU A 126 5.74 -16.06 -1.51
N ALA A 127 6.24 -15.83 -2.73
CA ALA A 127 5.96 -14.61 -3.47
C ALA A 127 4.49 -14.50 -3.84
N GLN A 128 3.89 -15.58 -4.33
CA GLN A 128 2.48 -15.61 -4.71
C GLN A 128 1.58 -15.35 -3.49
N ALA A 129 1.89 -15.96 -2.34
CA ALA A 129 1.17 -15.73 -1.10
C ALA A 129 1.28 -14.27 -0.63
N ALA A 130 2.50 -13.71 -0.57
CA ALA A 130 2.72 -12.34 -0.14
C ALA A 130 2.08 -11.31 -1.10
N ILE A 131 2.11 -11.57 -2.42
CA ILE A 131 1.49 -10.71 -3.42
C ILE A 131 -0.04 -10.79 -3.32
N ALA A 132 -0.62 -11.97 -3.14
CA ALA A 132 -2.06 -12.14 -2.96
C ALA A 132 -2.53 -11.41 -1.71
N GLN A 133 -1.78 -11.51 -0.62
CA GLN A 133 -2.06 -10.81 0.63
C GLN A 133 -2.01 -9.28 0.46
N ALA A 134 -0.98 -8.77 -0.21
CA ALA A 134 -0.88 -7.34 -0.50
C ALA A 134 -2.02 -6.86 -1.41
N LYS A 135 -2.44 -7.69 -2.37
CA LYS A 135 -3.56 -7.39 -3.27
C LYS A 135 -4.86 -7.23 -2.50
N GLU A 136 -5.13 -8.18 -1.61
CA GLU A 136 -6.32 -8.16 -0.76
C GLU A 136 -6.31 -6.94 0.16
N PHE A 137 -5.19 -6.68 0.83
CA PHE A 137 -5.01 -5.49 1.66
C PHE A 137 -5.32 -4.20 0.90
N ILE A 138 -4.70 -4.00 -0.27
CA ILE A 138 -4.89 -2.80 -1.11
C ILE A 138 -6.35 -2.70 -1.53
N SER A 139 -6.95 -3.80 -1.99
CA SER A 139 -8.32 -3.79 -2.49
C SER A 139 -9.30 -3.40 -1.40
N ILE A 140 -9.23 -4.05 -0.23
CA ILE A 140 -10.10 -3.75 0.91
C ILE A 140 -9.89 -2.30 1.39
N LEU A 141 -8.65 -1.86 1.56
CA LEU A 141 -8.35 -0.54 2.10
C LEU A 141 -8.82 0.58 1.15
N VAL A 142 -8.50 0.48 -0.14
CA VAL A 142 -8.85 1.52 -1.11
C VAL A 142 -10.36 1.56 -1.33
N GLN A 143 -11.04 0.41 -1.37
CA GLN A 143 -12.49 0.34 -1.60
C GLN A 143 -13.34 0.95 -0.46
N ILE A 144 -12.76 1.21 0.71
CA ILE A 144 -13.42 2.00 1.76
C ILE A 144 -13.69 3.43 1.28
N TYR A 145 -12.83 3.98 0.41
CA TYR A 145 -12.90 5.38 -0.06
C TYR A 145 -13.18 5.51 -1.56
N ASP A 146 -12.83 4.51 -2.36
CA ASP A 146 -13.16 4.40 -3.79
C ASP A 146 -13.72 3.01 -4.09
N PRO A 147 -15.05 2.80 -3.96
CA PRO A 147 -15.69 1.49 -4.14
C PRO A 147 -15.51 0.90 -5.55
N LYS A 148 -15.19 1.72 -6.55
CA LYS A 148 -14.99 1.28 -7.95
C LYS A 148 -13.54 0.93 -8.24
N PHE A 149 -12.65 1.07 -7.26
CA PHE A 149 -11.25 0.77 -7.45
C PHE A 149 -11.03 -0.71 -7.78
N VAL A 150 -10.29 -0.95 -8.87
CA VAL A 150 -9.86 -2.27 -9.29
C VAL A 150 -8.36 -2.23 -9.56
N LEU A 151 -7.61 -3.06 -8.84
CA LEU A 151 -6.17 -3.20 -9.03
C LEU A 151 -5.88 -3.99 -10.31
N LYS A 152 -5.29 -3.33 -11.31
CA LYS A 152 -5.11 -3.90 -12.65
C LYS A 152 -3.78 -4.62 -12.74
N THR A 153 -3.82 -5.91 -13.05
CA THR A 153 -2.62 -6.66 -13.42
C THR A 153 -2.33 -6.48 -14.90
N ARG A 154 -1.06 -6.62 -15.30
CA ARG A 154 -0.71 -6.71 -16.72
C ARG A 154 -1.37 -7.97 -17.29
N LYS A 155 -2.25 -7.82 -18.29
CA LYS A 155 -2.71 -8.97 -19.08
C LYS A 155 -1.48 -9.58 -19.76
N ARG A 156 -1.33 -10.90 -19.64
CA ARG A 156 -0.34 -11.67 -20.38
C ARG A 156 -0.56 -11.45 -21.88
#